data_AF-A0A2R6GLC9-F1
#
_entry.id   AF-A0A2R6GLC9-F1
#
_cell.length_a   1.000
_cell.length_b   1.000
_cell.length_c   1.000
_cell.angle_alpha   90.00
_cell.angle_beta   90.00
_cell.angle_gamma   90.00
#
_symmetry.space_group_name_H-M   'P 1'
#
loop_
_entity.id
_entity.type
_entity.pdbx_description
1 polymer ?
#
loop_
_entity_poly.entity_id
_entity_poly.type
_entity_poly.pdbx_seq_one_letter_code
_entity_poly.pdbx_strand_id
1 'polypeptide(L)'
;MTDGGAEAVDVHEYDDEIRVVADVPGTSRDRIDVRCDGRAVAIRADRDGPPFVARVDLPAYVDDGSGELRFNNGVLEVTFDRDADPANIGFH
;
A
#
# COMPACT_ATOMS: atom_id res chain seq x y z
N MET A 1 4.56 4.11 -20.43
CA MET A 1 5.49 5.00 -19.69
C MET A 1 5.14 4.81 -18.24
N THR A 2 5.92 4.02 -17.50
CA THR A 2 5.66 3.74 -16.09
C THR A 2 6.35 4.83 -15.29
N ASP A 3 5.59 5.53 -14.47
CA ASP A 3 6.05 6.60 -13.58
C ASP A 3 7.11 6.01 -12.63
N GLY A 4 8.29 6.63 -12.54
CA GLY A 4 9.48 6.08 -11.87
C GLY A 4 9.35 5.81 -10.36
N GLY A 5 8.18 6.06 -9.76
CA GLY A 5 7.85 5.65 -8.39
C GLY A 5 7.44 4.18 -8.25
N ALA A 6 6.99 3.53 -9.33
CA ALA A 6 6.58 2.12 -9.29
C ALA A 6 7.76 1.14 -9.14
N GLU A 7 8.99 1.54 -9.50
CA GLU A 7 10.15 0.63 -9.43
C GLU A 7 10.63 0.38 -8.00
N ALA A 8 10.19 1.20 -7.03
CA ALA A 8 10.47 1.03 -5.61
C ALA A 8 9.26 0.46 -4.84
N VAL A 9 8.20 0.04 -5.55
CA VAL A 9 7.00 -0.53 -4.97
C VAL A 9 6.65 -1.85 -5.64
N ASP A 10 6.64 -2.91 -4.85
CA ASP A 10 6.24 -4.24 -5.28
C ASP A 10 4.87 -4.60 -4.70
N VAL A 11 4.05 -5.26 -5.53
CA VAL A 11 2.74 -5.76 -5.12
C VAL A 11 2.76 -7.28 -5.21
N HIS A 12 2.53 -7.92 -4.07
CA HIS A 12 2.41 -9.36 -3.93
C HIS A 12 0.96 -9.73 -3.69
N GLU A 13 0.43 -10.55 -4.59
CA GLU A 13 -0.90 -11.15 -4.44
C GLU A 13 -0.79 -12.50 -3.75
N TYR A 14 -1.58 -12.69 -2.71
CA TYR A 14 -1.82 -13.97 -2.06
C TYR A 14 -3.30 -14.36 -2.24
N ASP A 15 -3.67 -15.56 -1.81
CA ASP A 15 -5.03 -16.07 -1.96
C ASP A 15 -6.07 -15.15 -1.28
N ASP A 16 -5.82 -14.77 -0.03
CA ASP A 16 -6.76 -14.00 0.81
C ASP A 16 -6.33 -12.54 1.06
N GLU A 17 -5.09 -12.18 0.74
CA GLU A 17 -4.53 -10.84 1.02
C GLU A 17 -3.70 -10.29 -0.16
N ILE A 18 -3.52 -8.98 -0.18
CA ILE A 18 -2.59 -8.28 -1.07
C ILE A 18 -1.60 -7.50 -0.21
N ARG A 19 -0.31 -7.70 -0.47
CA ARG A 19 0.78 -7.03 0.24
C ARG A 19 1.52 -6.08 -0.69
N VAL A 20 1.58 -4.82 -0.31
CA VAL A 20 2.32 -3.77 -1.00
C VAL A 20 3.57 -3.45 -0.20
N VAL A 21 4.75 -3.60 -0.82
CA VAL A 21 6.05 -3.32 -0.20
C VAL A 21 6.67 -2.14 -0.92
N ALA A 22 7.15 -1.14 -0.19
CA ALA A 22 7.78 0.04 -0.74
C ALA A 22 9.10 0.38 -0.04
N ASP A 23 10.15 0.61 -0.83
CA ASP A 23 11.46 1.02 -0.34
C ASP A 23 11.54 2.54 -0.17
N VAL A 24 11.51 2.98 1.09
CA VAL A 24 11.54 4.40 1.48
C VAL A 24 12.61 4.66 2.55
N PRO A 25 13.91 4.60 2.19
CA PRO A 25 14.98 4.87 3.14
C PRO A 25 14.98 6.34 3.58
N GLY A 26 15.39 6.58 4.83
CA GLY A 26 15.52 7.94 5.38
C GLY A 26 14.21 8.61 5.76
N THR A 27 13.14 7.84 5.96
CA THR A 27 11.88 8.32 6.55
C THR A 27 11.55 7.59 7.86
N SER A 28 10.46 7.99 8.50
CA SER A 28 9.90 7.35 9.69
C SER A 28 8.41 7.16 9.50
N ARG A 29 7.81 6.17 10.18
CA ARG A 29 6.38 5.83 10.04
C ARG A 29 5.46 7.04 10.17
N ASP A 30 5.76 7.97 11.08
CA ASP A 30 4.95 9.18 11.34
C ASP A 30 4.97 10.20 10.18
N ARG A 31 5.84 9.99 9.19
CA ARG A 31 5.99 10.83 7.99
C ARG A 31 5.51 10.12 6.72
N ILE A 32 4.82 8.99 6.87
CA ILE A 32 4.29 8.20 5.77
C ILE A 32 2.76 8.27 5.81
N ASP A 33 2.18 8.73 4.71
CA ASP A 33 0.75 8.70 4.43
C ASP A 33 0.49 7.61 3.37
N VAL A 34 -0.31 6.63 3.74
CA VAL A 34 -0.82 5.62 2.81
C VAL A 34 -2.32 5.81 2.64
N ARG A 35 -2.78 5.79 1.39
CA ARG A 35 -4.20 5.82 1.05
C ARG A 35 -4.53 4.67 0.14
N CYS A 36 -5.60 3.95 0.46
CA CYS A 36 -6.18 2.92 -0.38
C CYS A 36 -7.58 3.38 -0.81
N ASP A 37 -7.96 3.07 -2.04
CA ASP A 37 -9.31 3.28 -2.58
C ASP A 37 -9.97 1.93 -2.97
N GLY A 38 -9.50 0.84 -2.37
CA GLY A 38 -9.93 -0.53 -2.68
C GLY A 38 -9.38 -1.12 -3.98
N ARG A 39 -8.91 -0.30 -4.94
CA ARG A 39 -8.29 -0.79 -6.20
C ARG A 39 -6.94 -0.18 -6.54
N ALA A 40 -6.52 0.84 -5.80
CA ALA A 40 -5.21 1.45 -5.96
C ALA A 40 -4.70 1.94 -4.61
N VAL A 41 -3.38 1.88 -4.43
CA VAL A 41 -2.69 2.37 -3.25
C VAL A 41 -1.81 3.53 -3.64
N ALA A 42 -1.92 4.62 -2.90
CA ALA A 42 -1.07 5.80 -3.01
C ALA A 42 -0.24 5.92 -1.73
N ILE A 43 1.08 5.95 -1.89
CA ILE A 43 2.05 6.07 -0.81
C ILE A 43 2.74 7.42 -0.96
N ARG A 44 2.72 8.22 0.10
CA ARG A 44 3.46 9.47 0.19
C ARG A 44 4.33 9.43 1.44
N ALA A 45 5.60 9.75 1.30
CA ALA A 45 6.48 9.84 2.46
C ALA A 45 7.36 11.09 2.40
N ASP A 46 7.37 11.82 3.51
CA ASP A 46 8.26 12.97 3.70
C ASP A 46 9.63 12.50 4.22
N ARG A 47 10.69 12.98 3.58
CA ARG A 47 12.09 12.67 3.91
C ARG A 47 12.94 13.92 3.72
N ASP A 48 14.18 13.92 4.19
CA ASP A 48 15.10 15.08 4.10
C ASP A 48 15.45 15.53 2.67
N GLY A 49 14.99 14.78 1.65
CA GLY A 49 15.12 15.12 0.23
C GLY A 49 13.76 15.33 -0.46
N PRO A 50 13.65 15.10 -1.78
CA PRO A 50 12.35 15.16 -2.46
C PRO A 50 11.40 14.11 -1.86
N PRO A 51 10.12 14.44 -1.62
CA PRO A 51 9.16 13.50 -1.05
C PRO A 51 9.02 12.30 -1.98
N PHE A 52 8.87 11.13 -1.38
CA PHE A 52 8.55 9.93 -2.12
C PHE A 52 7.05 9.92 -2.40
N VAL A 53 6.68 9.72 -3.66
CA VAL A 53 5.28 9.57 -4.07
C VAL A 53 5.23 8.39 -5.02
N ALA A 54 4.46 7.38 -4.67
CA ALA A 54 4.19 6.23 -5.51
C ALA A 54 2.69 5.95 -5.55
N ARG A 55 2.23 5.50 -6.72
CA ARG A 55 0.87 5.03 -6.91
C ARG A 55 0.93 3.73 -7.68
N VAL A 56 0.27 2.71 -7.14
CA VAL A 56 0.21 1.40 -7.74
C VAL A 56 -1.24 0.92 -7.81
N ASP A 57 -1.62 0.33 -8.94
CA ASP A 57 -2.89 -0.32 -9.12
C ASP A 57 -2.82 -1.73 -8.52
N LEU A 58 -3.84 -2.11 -7.75
CA LEU A 58 -3.92 -3.44 -7.17
C LEU A 58 -4.50 -4.42 -8.21
N PRO A 59 -4.04 -5.68 -8.22
CA PRO A 59 -4.52 -6.69 -9.15
C PRO A 59 -5.95 -7.17 -8.83
N ALA A 60 -6.45 -6.92 -7.61
CA ALA A 60 -7.82 -7.21 -7.20
C ALA A 60 -8.36 -6.13 -6.24
N TYR A 61 -9.66 -6.20 -5.96
CA TYR A 61 -10.30 -5.37 -4.95
C TYR A 61 -9.87 -5.80 -3.55
N VAL A 62 -9.68 -4.82 -2.66
CA VAL A 62 -9.29 -5.02 -1.26
C VAL A 62 -10.20 -4.21 -0.34
N ASP A 63 -10.31 -4.66 0.91
CA ASP A 63 -10.93 -3.90 1.99
C ASP A 63 -9.98 -2.76 2.41
N ASP A 64 -10.38 -1.50 2.21
CA ASP A 64 -9.56 -0.34 2.54
C ASP A 64 -9.44 -0.10 4.06
N GLY A 65 -10.37 -0.63 4.85
CA GLY A 65 -10.38 -0.54 6.30
C GLY A 65 -9.51 -1.59 7.00
N SER A 66 -9.17 -2.68 6.31
CA SER A 66 -8.35 -3.77 6.86
C SER A 66 -6.84 -3.52 6.80
N GLY A 67 -6.42 -2.41 6.17
CA GLY A 67 -5.02 -2.06 5.92
C GLY A 67 -4.11 -2.07 7.16
N GLU A 68 -3.22 -3.06 7.24
CA GLU A 68 -2.14 -3.13 8.24
C GLU A 68 -0.86 -2.48 7.72
N LEU A 69 -0.40 -1.39 8.37
CA LEU A 69 0.83 -0.70 8.02
C LEU A 69 1.99 -1.06 8.96
N ARG A 70 3.08 -1.56 8.38
CA ARG A 70 4.35 -1.88 9.06
C ARG A 70 5.49 -1.13 8.40
N PHE A 71 6.39 -0.57 9.20
CA PHE A 71 7.58 0.12 8.69
C PHE A 71 8.80 -0.32 9.47
N ASN A 72 9.81 -0.86 8.78
CA ASN A 72 11.01 -1.38 9.40
C ASN A 72 12.25 -1.09 8.55
N ASN A 73 13.28 -0.48 9.14
CA ASN A 73 14.57 -0.19 8.50
C ASN A 73 14.47 0.51 7.13
N GLY A 74 13.46 1.36 6.90
CA GLY A 74 13.27 2.04 5.62
C GLY A 74 12.40 1.29 4.61
N VAL A 75 11.86 0.12 4.97
CA VAL A 75 10.91 -0.63 4.16
C VAL A 75 9.51 -0.45 4.73
N LEU A 76 8.60 0.05 3.92
CA LEU A 76 7.18 0.12 4.20
C LEU A 76 6.50 -1.12 3.67
N GLU A 77 5.65 -1.71 4.49
CA GLU A 77 4.84 -2.85 4.15
C GLU A 77 3.40 -2.56 4.53
N VAL A 78 2.50 -2.77 3.60
CA VAL A 78 1.08 -2.57 3.78
C VAL A 78 0.35 -3.81 3.31
N THR A 79 -0.37 -4.46 4.22
CA THR A 79 -1.19 -5.63 3.90
C THR A 79 -2.65 -5.22 3.89
N PHE A 80 -3.39 -5.67 2.89
CA PHE A 80 -4.84 -5.50 2.78
C PHE A 80 -5.48 -6.87 2.56
N ASP A 81 -6.61 -7.12 3.18
CA ASP A 81 -7.42 -8.30 2.90
C ASP A 81 -8.11 -8.13 1.56
N ARG A 82 -8.17 -9.18 0.76
CA ARG A 82 -8.92 -9.15 -0.50
C ARG A 82 -10.39 -9.00 -0.20
N ASP A 83 -11.04 -8.11 -0.94
CA ASP A 83 -12.51 -8.02 -1.00
C ASP A 83 -13.02 -9.12 -1.92
N ALA A 84 -12.70 -10.37 -1.55
CA ALA A 84 -13.08 -11.59 -2.24
C ALA A 84 -14.14 -12.38 -1.47
N ASP A 85 -14.72 -11.78 -0.42
CA ASP A 85 -15.79 -12.38 0.35
C ASP A 85 -17.16 -11.93 -0.20
N PRO A 86 -17.77 -12.66 -1.16
CA PRO A 86 -19.15 -12.41 -1.58
C PRO A 86 -20.17 -12.64 -0.46
N ALA A 87 -19.76 -13.08 0.74
CA ALA A 87 -20.61 -13.28 1.90
C ALA A 87 -20.50 -12.16 2.95
N ASN A 88 -19.63 -11.16 2.78
CA ASN A 88 -19.72 -9.91 3.56
C ASN A 88 -20.78 -8.97 2.96
N ILE A 89 -22.03 -9.44 2.94
CA ILE A 89 -23.22 -8.59 2.82
C ILE A 89 -23.33 -7.78 4.12
N GLY A 90 -22.59 -6.67 4.16
CA GLY A 90 -22.57 -5.75 5.27
C GLY A 90 -23.97 -5.25 5.60
N PHE A 91 -24.54 -5.76 6.69
CA PHE A 91 -25.56 -5.04 7.44
C PHE A 91 -24.83 -4.23 8.51
N HIS A 92 -24.72 -2.92 8.28
CA HIS A 92 -24.41 -1.93 9.31
C HIS A 92 -25.72 -1.28 9.79
#